data_AF-A0A5P1F880-F1
#
_entry.id   AF-A0A5P1F880-F1
#
_cell.length_a   1.000
_cell.length_b   1.000
_cell.length_c   1.000
_cell.angle_alpha   90.00
_cell.angle_beta   90.00
_cell.angle_gamma   90.00
#
_symmetry.space_group_name_H-M   'P 1'
#
loop_
_entity.id
_entity.type
_entity.pdbx_description
1 polymer ?
#
loop_
_entity_poly.entity_id
_entity_poly.type
_entity_poly.pdbx_seq_one_letter_code
_entity_poly.pdbx_strand_id
1 'polypeptide(L)'
;MRNRRYISRKGPLIVYGTEGSKIVKAFRNIPGVDVANVERLNLLKLAPGGHLGRFIIWTKSAFEKLDSVFGTFEKSSEKKNGYVLPRAKMTNADLGRIINSDEVQSVVRPITKEVKRRTLKKNPLKNLNAMLRLNPYAKTARRMSLLAEEQRVKAKEEKLDRKRSKLPKEEAAKIKAAGKAWYKTMITDSDYAEFENFSKWLGVSQ
;
A
#
# COMPACT_ATOMS: atom_id res chain seq x y z
N MET A 1 43.11 4.46 -38.36
CA MET A 1 42.69 4.74 -39.74
C MET A 1 42.21 3.44 -40.39
N ARG A 2 40.89 3.21 -40.57
CA ARG A 2 40.32 1.92 -41.07
C ARG A 2 39.16 2.08 -42.09
N ASN A 3 39.14 3.16 -42.89
CA ASN A 3 38.11 3.42 -43.92
C ASN A 3 36.63 3.33 -43.45
N ARG A 4 36.34 3.74 -42.21
CA ARG A 4 34.98 3.86 -41.65
C ARG A 4 34.67 5.31 -41.24
N ARG A 5 34.95 6.25 -42.14
CA ARG A 5 34.82 7.69 -41.86
C ARG A 5 33.36 8.13 -41.70
N TYR A 6 32.45 7.51 -42.45
CA TYR A 6 31.03 7.86 -42.45
C TYR A 6 30.17 6.62 -42.20
N ILE A 7 29.11 6.78 -41.41
CA ILE A 7 28.07 5.79 -41.18
C ILE A 7 26.78 6.40 -41.72
N SER A 8 26.26 5.86 -42.82
CA SER A 8 25.01 6.31 -43.42
C SER A 8 23.81 5.61 -42.79
N ARG A 9 22.71 6.34 -42.61
CA ARG A 9 21.43 5.75 -42.23
C ARG A 9 20.91 4.87 -43.37
N LYS A 10 20.19 3.80 -43.00
CA LYS A 10 19.54 2.90 -43.97
C LYS A 10 18.16 3.44 -44.31
N GLY A 11 18.02 3.90 -45.56
CA GLY A 11 16.78 4.37 -46.15
C GLY A 11 16.02 3.24 -46.86
N PRO A 12 15.26 3.55 -47.93
CA PRO A 12 14.44 2.57 -48.61
C PRO A 12 15.27 1.42 -49.20
N LEU A 13 14.66 0.24 -49.23
CA LEU A 13 15.15 -0.92 -49.96
C LEU A 13 14.29 -1.11 -51.22
N ILE A 14 14.91 -1.09 -52.40
CA ILE A 14 14.20 -1.33 -53.65
C ILE A 14 14.40 -2.78 -54.07
N VAL A 15 13.30 -3.50 -54.26
CA VAL A 15 13.31 -4.91 -54.62
C VAL A 15 12.79 -5.12 -56.04
N TYR A 16 13.62 -5.78 -56.86
CA TYR A 16 13.35 -6.04 -58.27
C TYR A 16 13.36 -7.54 -58.61
N GLY A 17 12.52 -7.94 -59.55
CA GLY A 17 12.37 -9.35 -59.97
C GLY A 17 13.09 -9.72 -61.27
N THR A 18 13.46 -8.74 -62.10
CA THR A 18 14.04 -8.97 -63.44
C THR A 18 15.56 -9.02 -63.38
N GLU A 19 16.16 -10.03 -64.01
CA GLU A 19 17.61 -10.09 -64.18
C GLU A 19 18.10 -8.99 -65.13
N GLY A 20 19.26 -8.38 -64.83
CA GLY A 20 19.79 -7.29 -65.66
C GLY A 20 19.04 -5.95 -65.56
N SER A 21 18.16 -5.77 -64.57
CA SER A 21 17.39 -4.54 -64.42
C SER A 21 18.27 -3.28 -64.28
N LYS A 22 17.96 -2.25 -65.09
CA LYS A 22 18.62 -0.92 -65.06
C LYS A 22 18.45 -0.20 -63.71
N ILE A 23 17.48 -0.64 -62.88
CA ILE A 23 17.23 -0.12 -61.53
C ILE A 23 18.49 -0.19 -60.66
N VAL A 24 19.30 -1.23 -60.78
CA VAL A 24 20.53 -1.38 -59.98
C VAL A 24 21.49 -0.22 -60.24
N LYS A 25 21.67 0.19 -61.49
CA LYS A 25 22.57 1.30 -61.85
C LYS A 25 22.00 2.65 -61.41
N ALA A 26 20.69 2.84 -61.57
CA ALA A 26 20.02 4.08 -61.22
C ALA A 26 20.06 4.38 -59.71
N PHE A 27 19.80 3.37 -58.87
CA PHE A 27 19.62 3.59 -57.42
C PHE A 27 20.87 3.32 -56.57
N ARG A 28 21.94 2.73 -57.12
CA ARG A 28 23.15 2.38 -56.35
C ARG A 28 23.88 3.59 -55.76
N ASN A 29 23.83 4.76 -56.43
CA ASN A 29 24.56 5.95 -56.00
C ASN A 29 23.72 6.88 -55.09
N ILE A 30 22.49 6.50 -54.75
CA ILE A 30 21.66 7.31 -53.87
C ILE A 30 22.03 6.98 -52.41
N PRO A 31 22.39 7.97 -51.59
CA PRO A 31 22.85 7.72 -50.22
C PRO A 31 21.75 7.07 -49.37
N GLY A 32 22.10 5.97 -48.70
CA GLY A 32 21.20 5.23 -47.80
C GLY A 32 20.22 4.28 -48.49
N VAL A 33 20.11 4.31 -49.82
CA VAL A 33 19.26 3.39 -50.59
C VAL A 33 20.01 2.10 -50.85
N ASP A 34 19.34 0.97 -50.62
CA ASP A 34 19.86 -0.34 -50.99
C ASP A 34 18.99 -0.95 -52.10
N VAL A 35 19.60 -1.77 -52.95
CA VAL A 35 18.89 -2.57 -53.97
C VAL A 35 19.06 -4.06 -53.69
N ALA A 36 17.99 -4.84 -53.90
CA ALA A 36 18.01 -6.29 -53.77
C ALA A 36 17.16 -6.98 -54.84
N ASN A 37 17.56 -8.17 -55.24
CA ASN A 37 16.74 -9.03 -56.09
C ASN A 37 15.87 -9.93 -55.21
N VAL A 38 14.63 -10.21 -55.60
CA VAL A 38 13.68 -11.06 -54.84
C VAL A 38 14.26 -12.43 -54.52
N GLU A 39 14.93 -13.04 -55.48
CA GLU A 39 15.44 -14.41 -55.36
C GLU A 39 16.65 -14.47 -54.42
N ARG A 40 17.30 -13.32 -54.18
CA ARG A 40 18.49 -13.14 -53.34
C ARG A 40 18.25 -12.12 -52.23
N LEU A 41 17.05 -12.16 -51.63
CA LEU A 41 16.72 -11.33 -50.47
C LEU A 41 17.55 -11.73 -49.26
N ASN A 42 18.25 -10.76 -48.68
CA ASN A 42 19.08 -10.95 -47.50
C ASN A 42 18.43 -10.27 -46.28
N LEU A 43 18.38 -10.98 -45.16
CA LEU A 43 17.91 -10.48 -43.88
C LEU A 43 18.65 -9.21 -43.44
N LEU A 44 19.96 -9.10 -43.68
CA LEU A 44 20.75 -7.91 -43.30
C LEU A 44 20.30 -6.64 -44.04
N LYS A 45 19.72 -6.78 -45.23
CA LYS A 45 19.14 -5.67 -45.98
C LYS A 45 17.70 -5.40 -45.56
N LEU A 46 16.92 -6.44 -45.24
CA LEU A 46 15.53 -6.29 -44.79
C LEU A 46 15.42 -5.73 -43.38
N ALA A 47 16.31 -6.14 -42.48
CA ALA A 47 16.34 -5.77 -41.07
C ALA A 47 17.78 -5.37 -40.66
N PRO A 48 18.29 -4.21 -41.12
CA PRO A 48 19.62 -3.75 -40.75
C PRO A 48 19.71 -3.55 -39.23
N GLY A 49 20.73 -4.15 -38.61
CA GLY A 49 20.87 -4.14 -37.14
C GLY A 49 19.84 -5.00 -36.40
N GLY A 50 19.08 -5.85 -37.10
CA GLY A 50 18.05 -6.70 -36.50
C GLY A 50 16.69 -6.04 -36.28
N HIS A 51 16.49 -4.79 -36.73
CA HIS A 51 15.23 -4.09 -36.59
C HIS A 51 14.28 -4.41 -37.76
N LEU A 52 13.10 -4.95 -37.47
CA LEU A 52 12.07 -5.25 -38.47
C LEU A 52 11.35 -3.98 -38.96
N GLY A 53 10.70 -4.07 -40.14
CA GLY A 53 9.89 -2.97 -40.68
C GLY A 53 10.68 -1.90 -41.44
N ARG A 54 11.74 -2.27 -42.17
CA ARG A 54 12.37 -1.34 -43.13
C ARG A 54 11.36 -0.93 -44.20
N PHE A 55 11.42 0.32 -44.66
CA PHE A 55 10.61 0.77 -45.79
C PHE A 55 11.10 0.13 -47.10
N ILE A 56 10.26 -0.70 -47.73
CA ILE A 56 10.61 -1.46 -48.93
C ILE A 56 9.71 -1.05 -50.10
N ILE A 57 10.32 -0.80 -51.25
CA ILE A 57 9.62 -0.51 -52.50
C ILE A 57 9.72 -1.75 -53.40
N TRP A 58 8.56 -2.30 -53.77
CA TRP A 58 8.47 -3.50 -54.61
C TRP A 58 8.12 -3.12 -56.04
N THR A 59 8.86 -3.67 -57.00
CA THR A 59 8.38 -3.69 -58.40
C THR A 59 7.28 -4.73 -58.56
N LYS A 60 6.36 -4.54 -59.52
CA LYS A 60 5.27 -5.49 -59.78
C LYS A 60 5.78 -6.93 -59.97
N SER A 61 6.77 -7.12 -60.85
CA SER A 61 7.37 -8.42 -61.12
C SER A 61 8.10 -9.01 -59.91
N ALA A 62 8.60 -8.16 -59.00
CA ALA A 62 9.19 -8.64 -57.77
C ALA A 62 8.13 -9.22 -56.82
N PHE A 63 7.01 -8.51 -56.71
CA PHE A 63 5.92 -8.89 -55.81
C PHE A 63 5.28 -10.21 -56.26
N GLU A 64 5.02 -10.37 -57.56
CA GLU A 64 4.46 -11.61 -58.13
C GLU A 64 5.38 -12.83 -57.95
N LYS A 65 6.71 -12.64 -57.93
CA LYS A 65 7.68 -13.72 -57.74
C LYS A 65 7.80 -14.22 -56.29
N LEU A 66 7.29 -13.49 -55.30
CA LEU A 66 7.43 -13.88 -53.89
C LEU A 66 6.77 -15.23 -53.60
N ASP A 67 5.59 -15.48 -54.17
CA ASP A 67 4.84 -16.71 -53.98
C ASP A 67 5.59 -17.92 -54.56
N SER A 68 6.24 -17.78 -55.72
CA SER A 68 7.09 -18.85 -56.28
C SER A 68 8.34 -19.12 -55.41
N VAL A 69 8.95 -18.07 -54.85
CA VAL A 69 10.17 -18.19 -54.03
C VAL A 69 9.89 -18.78 -52.65
N PHE A 70 8.81 -18.39 -51.98
CA PHE A 70 8.53 -18.78 -50.59
C PHE A 70 7.33 -19.71 -50.41
N GLY A 71 6.48 -19.85 -51.43
CA GLY A 71 5.20 -20.55 -51.31
C GLY A 71 4.13 -19.67 -50.67
N THR A 72 2.95 -20.26 -50.49
CA THR A 72 1.83 -19.70 -49.74
C THR A 72 1.54 -20.58 -48.52
N PHE A 73 0.52 -20.23 -47.72
CA PHE A 73 0.11 -21.08 -46.61
C PHE A 73 -0.51 -22.42 -47.08
N GLU A 74 -0.91 -22.51 -48.34
CA GLU A 74 -1.52 -23.70 -48.95
C GLU A 74 -0.54 -24.47 -49.83
N LYS A 75 0.37 -23.78 -50.53
CA LYS A 75 1.31 -24.37 -51.50
C LYS A 75 2.74 -24.21 -51.03
N SER A 76 3.53 -25.27 -51.11
CA SER A 76 4.98 -25.22 -50.82
C SER A 76 5.73 -24.34 -51.81
N SER A 77 6.95 -23.92 -51.44
CA SER A 77 7.83 -23.17 -52.34
C SER A 77 8.21 -23.98 -53.59
N GLU A 78 8.26 -23.32 -54.74
CA GLU A 78 8.76 -23.92 -56.00
C GLU A 78 10.29 -23.89 -56.06
N LYS A 79 10.91 -22.80 -55.58
CA LYS A 79 12.36 -22.61 -55.68
C LYS A 79 13.13 -23.20 -54.51
N LYS A 80 12.57 -23.17 -53.30
CA LYS A 80 13.26 -23.63 -52.08
C LYS A 80 12.77 -25.01 -51.71
N ASN A 81 13.62 -26.01 -51.98
CA ASN A 81 13.28 -27.40 -51.71
C ASN A 81 12.96 -27.63 -50.22
N GLY A 82 11.82 -28.27 -49.95
CA GLY A 82 11.35 -28.59 -48.59
C GLY A 82 10.95 -27.37 -47.74
N TYR A 83 10.92 -26.17 -48.31
CA TYR A 83 10.56 -24.96 -47.56
C TYR A 83 9.04 -24.78 -47.54
N VAL A 84 8.52 -24.57 -46.32
CA VAL A 84 7.12 -24.22 -46.04
C VAL A 84 7.10 -23.00 -45.13
N LEU A 85 6.13 -22.12 -45.33
CA LEU A 85 5.96 -20.95 -44.46
C LEU A 85 5.73 -21.38 -43.00
N PRO A 86 6.41 -20.74 -42.04
CA PRO A 86 6.23 -21.06 -40.63
C PRO A 86 4.78 -20.76 -40.20
N ARG A 87 4.17 -21.71 -39.50
CA ARG A 87 2.83 -21.53 -38.93
C ARG A 87 2.94 -20.86 -37.57
N ALA A 88 2.21 -19.76 -37.38
CA ALA A 88 2.11 -19.11 -36.09
C ALA A 88 1.40 -20.05 -35.08
N LYS A 89 1.75 -19.92 -33.79
CA LYS A 89 1.09 -20.70 -32.72
C LYS A 89 -0.38 -20.33 -32.54
N MET A 90 -0.75 -19.12 -32.92
CA MET A 90 -2.12 -18.60 -32.86
C MET A 90 -2.60 -18.30 -34.28
N THR A 91 -3.86 -18.61 -34.56
CA THR A 91 -4.52 -18.27 -35.84
C THR A 91 -4.86 -16.79 -35.92
N ASN A 92 -5.36 -16.21 -34.82
CA ASN A 92 -5.61 -14.78 -34.67
C ASN A 92 -4.71 -14.20 -33.58
N ALA A 93 -4.00 -13.11 -33.90
CA ALA A 93 -3.11 -12.43 -32.97
C ALA A 93 -3.83 -11.37 -32.10
N ASP A 94 -5.06 -10.98 -32.45
CA ASP A 94 -5.84 -10.02 -31.69
C ASP A 94 -6.46 -10.67 -30.45
N LEU A 95 -5.69 -10.65 -29.36
CA LEU A 95 -6.14 -11.12 -28.06
C LEU A 95 -7.30 -10.28 -27.51
N GLY A 96 -7.36 -8.98 -27.80
CA GLY A 96 -8.43 -8.12 -27.31
C GLY A 96 -9.78 -8.55 -27.86
N ARG A 97 -9.85 -8.86 -29.16
CA ARG A 97 -11.04 -9.41 -29.79
C ARG A 97 -11.45 -10.77 -29.21
N ILE A 98 -10.49 -11.67 -29.00
CA ILE A 98 -10.77 -12.99 -28.42
C ILE A 98 -11.29 -12.85 -26.98
N ILE A 99 -10.63 -12.03 -26.16
CA ILE A 99 -10.99 -11.83 -24.76
C ILE A 99 -12.38 -11.18 -24.64
N ASN A 100 -12.70 -10.21 -25.49
CA ASN A 100 -13.97 -9.49 -25.45
C ASN A 100 -15.10 -10.16 -26.24
N SER A 101 -14.87 -11.37 -26.77
CA SER A 101 -15.91 -12.15 -27.43
C SER A 101 -16.97 -12.63 -26.44
N ASP A 102 -18.22 -12.77 -26.89
CA ASP A 102 -19.34 -13.16 -26.04
C ASP A 102 -19.14 -14.57 -25.46
N GLU A 103 -18.50 -15.47 -26.22
CA GLU A 103 -18.18 -16.83 -25.81
C GLU A 103 -17.23 -16.85 -24.60
N VAL A 104 -16.27 -15.93 -24.56
CA VAL A 104 -15.36 -15.79 -23.42
C VAL A 104 -16.04 -15.03 -22.28
N GLN A 105 -16.64 -13.87 -22.57
CA GLN A 105 -17.22 -13.00 -21.56
C GLN A 105 -18.43 -13.61 -20.84
N SER A 106 -19.21 -14.48 -21.49
CA SER A 106 -20.32 -15.19 -20.85
C SER A 106 -19.87 -16.19 -19.78
N VAL A 107 -18.65 -16.71 -19.87
CA VAL A 107 -18.07 -17.68 -18.93
C VAL A 107 -17.15 -17.02 -17.90
N VAL A 108 -16.52 -15.90 -18.26
CA VAL A 108 -15.58 -15.19 -17.38
C VAL A 108 -16.29 -14.63 -16.15
N ARG A 109 -15.67 -14.85 -14.98
CA ARG A 109 -16.15 -14.28 -13.72
C ARG A 109 -15.97 -12.76 -13.72
N PRO A 110 -16.91 -11.99 -13.16
CA PRO A 110 -16.78 -10.54 -13.08
C PRO A 110 -15.55 -10.15 -12.26
N ILE A 111 -14.92 -9.05 -12.65
CA ILE A 111 -13.73 -8.53 -11.97
C ILE A 111 -14.05 -8.11 -10.52
N THR A 112 -13.26 -8.57 -9.56
CA THR A 112 -13.32 -8.11 -8.17
C THR A 112 -12.69 -6.71 -8.05
N LYS A 113 -13.52 -5.68 -7.88
CA LYS A 113 -13.07 -4.27 -7.80
C LYS A 113 -12.51 -3.88 -6.43
N GLU A 114 -12.85 -4.64 -5.39
CA GLU A 114 -12.46 -4.30 -4.02
C GLU A 114 -11.04 -4.78 -3.70
N VAL A 115 -10.10 -3.85 -3.60
CA VAL A 115 -8.78 -4.11 -3.04
C VAL A 115 -8.75 -3.61 -1.59
N LYS A 116 -8.93 -4.53 -0.62
CA LYS A 116 -8.82 -4.20 0.81
C LYS A 116 -7.34 -4.05 1.20
N ARG A 117 -6.86 -2.80 1.22
CA ARG A 117 -5.50 -2.50 1.73
C ARG A 117 -5.49 -2.52 3.26
N ARG A 118 -4.41 -3.05 3.84
CA ARG A 118 -4.21 -3.03 5.28
C ARG A 118 -3.98 -1.59 5.74
N THR A 119 -4.89 -1.06 6.55
CA THR A 119 -4.70 0.23 7.22
C THR A 119 -3.91 0.05 8.52
N LEU A 120 -3.31 1.13 9.00
CA LEU A 120 -2.63 1.14 10.30
C LEU A 120 -3.61 0.74 11.42
N LYS A 121 -3.25 -0.29 12.20
CA LYS A 121 -4.05 -0.74 13.34
C LYS A 121 -3.97 0.29 14.46
N LYS A 122 -5.04 1.07 14.66
CA LYS A 122 -5.14 2.03 15.77
C LYS A 122 -5.32 1.26 17.09
N ASN A 123 -4.63 1.70 18.14
CA ASN A 123 -4.79 1.12 19.48
C ASN A 123 -6.15 1.54 20.08
N PRO A 124 -7.05 0.60 20.41
CA PRO A 124 -8.38 0.93 20.95
C PRO A 124 -8.34 1.59 22.33
N LEU A 125 -7.36 1.27 23.18
CA LEU A 125 -7.25 1.90 24.50
C LEU A 125 -6.90 3.38 24.42
N LYS A 126 -6.15 3.77 23.38
CA LYS A 126 -5.74 5.16 23.14
C LYS A 126 -6.68 5.91 22.19
N ASN A 127 -7.41 5.22 21.33
CA ASN A 127 -8.29 5.81 20.33
C ASN A 127 -9.76 5.46 20.62
N LEU A 128 -10.54 6.47 21.04
CA LEU A 128 -11.94 6.29 21.41
C LEU A 128 -12.78 5.69 20.29
N ASN A 129 -12.64 6.14 19.04
CA ASN A 129 -13.45 5.61 17.93
C ASN A 129 -13.15 4.13 17.65
N ALA A 130 -11.88 3.72 17.78
CA ALA A 130 -11.50 2.32 17.68
C ALA A 130 -12.05 1.49 18.86
N MET A 131 -12.05 2.04 20.08
CA MET A 131 -12.70 1.40 21.23
C MET A 131 -14.21 1.27 21.01
N LEU A 132 -14.88 2.32 20.56
CA LEU A 132 -16.34 2.32 20.39
C LEU A 132 -16.80 1.35 19.30
N ARG A 133 -15.99 1.20 18.23
CA ARG A 133 -16.23 0.16 17.21
C ARG A 133 -16.08 -1.25 17.78
N LEU A 134 -15.20 -1.46 18.76
CA LEU A 134 -14.96 -2.75 19.40
C LEU A 134 -16.00 -3.03 20.50
N ASN A 135 -16.28 -2.03 21.33
CA ASN A 135 -17.15 -2.09 22.49
C ASN A 135 -17.99 -0.80 22.61
N PRO A 136 -19.26 -0.83 22.15
CA PRO A 136 -20.17 0.31 22.30
C PRO A 136 -20.45 0.72 23.75
N TYR A 137 -20.43 -0.23 24.69
CA TYR A 137 -20.65 0.02 26.12
C TYR A 137 -19.50 0.82 26.77
N ALA A 138 -18.33 0.91 26.13
CA ALA A 138 -17.26 1.77 26.62
C ALA A 138 -17.69 3.26 26.72
N LYS A 139 -18.67 3.69 25.90
CA LYS A 139 -19.24 5.05 25.97
C LYS A 139 -20.02 5.26 27.27
N THR A 140 -20.90 4.33 27.62
CA THR A 140 -21.75 4.41 28.81
C THR A 140 -20.89 4.27 30.06
N ALA A 141 -19.98 3.30 30.10
CA ALA A 141 -19.05 3.11 31.22
C ALA A 141 -18.23 4.37 31.50
N ARG A 142 -17.68 5.02 30.46
CA ARG A 142 -16.93 6.27 30.61
C ARG A 142 -17.80 7.45 31.06
N ARG A 143 -19.06 7.52 30.62
CA ARG A 143 -20.00 8.53 31.10
C ARG A 143 -20.34 8.32 32.57
N MET A 144 -20.60 7.08 32.97
CA MET A 144 -20.88 6.73 34.35
C MET A 144 -19.69 7.03 35.27
N SER A 145 -18.46 6.76 34.83
CA SER A 145 -17.26 7.07 35.61
C SER A 145 -17.09 8.58 35.83
N LEU A 146 -17.34 9.40 34.81
CA LEU A 146 -17.25 10.86 34.92
C LEU A 146 -18.30 11.41 35.90
N LEU A 147 -19.55 10.97 35.80
CA LEU A 147 -20.62 11.38 36.71
C LEU A 147 -20.31 10.97 38.17
N ALA A 148 -19.77 9.77 38.37
CA ALA A 148 -19.36 9.32 39.70
C ALA A 148 -18.19 10.13 40.26
N GLU A 149 -17.24 10.55 39.42
CA GLU A 149 -16.12 11.40 39.82
C GLU A 149 -16.60 12.80 40.22
N GLU A 150 -17.48 13.42 39.44
CA GLU A 150 -18.11 14.70 39.78
C GLU A 150 -18.82 14.66 41.13
N GLN A 151 -19.59 13.59 41.40
CA GLN A 151 -20.26 13.39 42.69
C GLN A 151 -19.26 13.24 43.84
N ARG A 152 -18.16 12.50 43.64
CA ARG A 152 -17.11 12.32 44.66
C ARG A 152 -16.40 13.61 45.00
N VAL A 153 -16.10 14.45 44.00
CA VAL A 153 -15.46 15.75 44.21
C VAL A 153 -16.37 16.65 45.05
N LYS A 154 -17.66 16.76 44.69
CA LYS A 154 -18.66 17.53 45.44
C LYS A 154 -18.79 17.04 46.89
N ALA A 155 -18.97 15.73 47.09
CA ALA A 155 -19.08 15.15 48.43
C ALA A 155 -17.82 15.37 49.28
N LYS A 156 -16.62 15.36 48.67
CA LYS A 156 -15.36 15.65 49.34
C LYS A 156 -15.29 17.10 49.79
N GLU A 157 -15.70 18.04 48.94
CA GLU A 157 -15.76 19.47 49.23
C GLU A 157 -16.72 19.75 50.39
N GLU A 158 -17.95 19.24 50.32
CA GLU A 158 -18.94 19.37 51.41
C GLU A 158 -18.44 18.79 52.74
N LYS A 159 -17.79 17.62 52.71
CA LYS A 159 -17.22 17.00 53.90
C LYS A 159 -16.09 17.85 54.49
N LEU A 160 -15.29 18.47 53.64
CA LEU A 160 -14.20 19.33 54.04
C LEU A 160 -14.72 20.65 54.62
N ASP A 161 -15.77 21.23 54.05
CA ASP A 161 -16.42 22.43 54.58
C ASP A 161 -17.09 22.18 55.94
N ARG A 162 -17.76 21.02 56.12
CA ARG A 162 -18.26 20.60 57.44
C ARG A 162 -17.15 20.49 58.47
N LYS A 163 -15.98 19.96 58.09
CA LYS A 163 -14.80 19.90 58.99
C LYS A 163 -14.20 21.27 59.28
N ARG A 164 -14.27 22.22 58.33
CA ARG A 164 -13.79 23.59 58.50
C ARG A 164 -14.77 24.47 59.29
N SER A 165 -16.04 24.09 59.39
CA SER A 165 -17.00 24.78 60.24
C SER A 165 -16.53 24.73 61.70
N LYS A 166 -16.50 25.88 62.37
CA LYS A 166 -16.02 25.99 63.75
C LYS A 166 -17.02 25.31 64.68
N LEU A 167 -16.53 24.40 65.54
CA LEU A 167 -17.32 23.82 66.62
C LEU A 167 -17.90 24.93 67.53
N PRO A 168 -19.10 24.73 68.10
CA PRO A 168 -19.69 25.69 69.03
C PRO A 168 -18.72 25.99 70.18
N LYS A 169 -18.68 27.26 70.62
CA LYS A 169 -17.66 27.76 71.57
C LYS A 169 -17.59 26.91 72.85
N GLU A 170 -18.72 26.37 73.29
CA GLU A 170 -18.83 25.53 74.49
C GLU A 170 -18.14 24.18 74.34
N GLU A 171 -18.33 23.48 73.22
CA GLU A 171 -17.65 22.20 72.96
C GLU A 171 -16.15 22.39 72.75
N ALA A 172 -15.77 23.45 72.04
CA ALA A 172 -14.36 23.81 71.88
C ALA A 172 -13.69 24.15 73.23
N ALA A 173 -14.41 24.79 74.14
CA ALA A 173 -13.94 25.08 75.49
C ALA A 173 -13.81 23.80 76.33
N LYS A 174 -14.78 22.87 76.27
CA LYS A 174 -14.71 21.56 76.94
C LYS A 174 -13.51 20.74 76.47
N ILE A 175 -13.26 20.68 75.17
CA ILE A 175 -12.10 19.94 74.61
C ILE A 175 -10.78 20.57 75.08
N LYS A 176 -10.66 21.91 75.06
CA LYS A 176 -9.48 22.61 75.58
C LYS A 176 -9.32 22.43 77.08
N ALA A 177 -10.41 22.43 77.85
CA ALA A 177 -10.41 22.22 79.29
C ALA A 177 -9.98 20.80 79.64
N ALA A 178 -10.50 19.78 78.94
CA ALA A 178 -10.07 18.39 79.09
C ALA A 178 -8.57 18.22 78.78
N GLY A 179 -8.09 18.82 77.69
CA GLY A 179 -6.66 18.81 77.36
C GLY A 179 -5.80 19.49 78.43
N LYS A 180 -6.21 20.67 78.92
CA LYS A 180 -5.53 21.36 80.01
C LYS A 180 -5.54 20.56 81.31
N ALA A 181 -6.66 19.91 81.65
CA ALA A 181 -6.78 19.07 82.84
C ALA A 181 -5.81 17.89 82.76
N TRP A 182 -5.75 17.20 81.63
CA TRP A 182 -4.79 16.12 81.38
C TRP A 182 -3.33 16.57 81.49
N TYR A 183 -2.98 17.71 80.90
CA TYR A 183 -1.62 18.26 81.08
C TYR A 183 -1.33 18.64 82.54
N LYS A 184 -2.32 19.16 83.27
CA LYS A 184 -2.18 19.53 84.68
C LYS A 184 -1.94 18.32 85.58
N THR A 185 -2.56 17.18 85.27
CA THR A 185 -2.31 15.90 85.99
C THR A 185 -0.88 15.38 85.81
N MET A 186 -0.13 15.84 84.79
CA MET A 186 1.25 15.43 84.54
C MET A 186 2.32 16.38 85.13
N ILE A 187 1.92 17.48 85.77
CA ILE A 187 2.86 18.55 86.22
C ILE A 187 3.10 18.53 87.74
N THR A 188 2.35 17.76 88.53
CA THR A 188 2.45 17.75 90.00
C THR A 188 2.86 16.39 90.56
N ASP A 189 4.16 16.21 90.83
CA ASP A 189 4.70 15.11 91.67
C ASP A 189 4.97 15.65 93.09
N SER A 190 3.92 16.09 93.78
CA SER A 190 3.97 16.33 95.23
C SER A 190 2.77 15.64 95.88
N ASP A 191 2.88 15.32 97.18
CA ASP A 191 2.09 14.41 98.03
C ASP A 191 0.56 14.33 97.82
N TYR A 192 -0.06 15.24 97.08
CA TYR A 192 -1.45 15.15 96.63
C TYR A 192 -1.68 14.19 95.45
N ALA A 193 -0.65 13.85 94.66
CA ALA A 193 -0.76 12.84 93.59
C ALA A 193 -0.93 11.41 94.13
N GLU A 194 -0.49 11.17 95.37
CA GLU A 194 -0.60 9.86 96.00
C GLU A 194 -2.07 9.49 96.26
N PHE A 195 -2.95 10.44 96.58
CA PHE A 195 -4.37 10.16 96.85
C PHE A 195 -5.17 9.71 95.62
N GLU A 196 -4.97 10.31 94.44
CA GLU A 196 -5.67 9.88 93.22
C GLU A 196 -5.15 8.53 92.72
N ASN A 197 -3.83 8.32 92.79
CA ASN A 197 -3.23 7.04 92.44
C ASN A 197 -3.69 5.93 93.38
N PHE A 198 -3.78 6.19 94.69
CA PHE A 198 -4.25 5.21 95.68
C PHE A 198 -5.75 4.89 95.51
N SER A 199 -6.59 5.89 95.25
CA SER A 199 -8.01 5.69 94.93
C SER A 199 -8.20 4.81 93.69
N LYS A 200 -7.44 5.08 92.62
CA LYS A 200 -7.46 4.25 91.41
C LYS A 200 -6.97 2.83 91.67
N TRP A 201 -5.96 2.64 92.51
CA TRP A 201 -5.44 1.31 92.84
C TRP A 201 -6.39 0.48 93.71
N LEU A 202 -7.02 1.10 94.70
CA LEU A 202 -8.03 0.43 95.54
C LEU A 202 -9.27 0.02 94.72
N GLY A 203 -9.69 0.84 93.74
CA GLY A 203 -10.82 0.52 92.86
C GLY A 203 -10.53 -0.53 91.77
N VAL A 204 -9.26 -0.88 91.54
CA VAL A 204 -8.85 -1.88 90.53
C VAL A 204 -8.51 -3.23 91.17
N SER A 205 -8.34 -3.30 92.50
CA SER A 205 -7.92 -4.50 93.24
C SER A 205 -9.08 -5.30 93.88
N GLN A 206 -10.29 -5.15 93.37
CA GLN A 206 -11.43 -6.05 93.64
C GLN A 206 -11.91 -6.74 92.37
#